data_AF-A0A1M2V7S9-F1
#
_entry.id   AF-A0A1M2V7S9-F1
#
_cell.length_a   1.000
_cell.length_b   1.000
_cell.length_c   1.000
_cell.angle_alpha   90.00
_cell.angle_beta   90.00
_cell.angle_gamma   90.00
#
_symmetry.space_group_name_H-M   'P 1'
#
loop_
_entity.id
_entity.type
_entity.pdbx_description
1 polymer ?
#
loop_
_entity_poly.entity_id
_entity_poly.type
_entity_poly.pdbx_seq_one_letter_code
_entity_poly.pdbx_strand_id
1 'polypeptide(L)'
;MQFLKVYKLDDKTLAMVLLYHSVTRENAMDGVRWCQYQIVNNPKNIGSVSMNISATALEQKLLLKLLEMNRKILPPDFQPQRRRYEEQYRASAMSKLDPEHMFSANISHYTSTTRITDIPTLGPGDPSVPHADVHGPRPFLVKLQLGRDNLAVYDRQRSFSQVYVVRADGPAAFAALVAEMAGPRGGFGGLKMYRWAKRTGDWELSICVDRKPETDIKW
;
A
#
# COMPACT_ATOMS: atom_id res chain seq x y z
N MET A 1 7.42 8.14 -17.88
CA MET A 1 6.11 8.65 -17.39
C MET A 1 6.17 10.17 -17.43
N GLN A 2 5.09 10.85 -17.79
CA GLN A 2 5.03 12.30 -17.88
C GLN A 2 3.72 12.81 -17.26
N PHE A 3 3.80 13.79 -16.37
CA PHE A 3 2.62 14.46 -15.83
C PHE A 3 2.12 15.51 -16.82
N LEU A 4 0.83 15.46 -17.15
CA LEU A 4 0.20 16.42 -18.04
C LEU A 4 -0.46 17.55 -17.27
N LYS A 5 -1.33 17.19 -16.31
CA LYS A 5 -2.18 18.13 -15.58
C LYS A 5 -2.45 17.62 -14.18
N VAL A 6 -2.61 18.55 -13.25
CA VAL A 6 -3.10 18.29 -11.90
C VAL A 6 -4.44 19.00 -11.76
N TYR A 7 -5.47 18.24 -11.42
CA TYR A 7 -6.82 18.70 -11.18
C TYR A 7 -7.07 18.69 -9.68
N LYS A 8 -7.65 19.78 -9.18
CA LYS A 8 -8.21 19.82 -7.83
C LYS A 8 -9.66 19.35 -7.94
N LEU A 9 -9.98 18.18 -7.39
CA LEU A 9 -11.35 17.64 -7.38
C LEU A 9 -12.17 18.30 -6.27
N ASP A 10 -11.55 18.49 -5.10
CA ASP A 10 -12.08 19.20 -3.93
C ASP A 10 -10.92 19.82 -3.13
N ASP A 11 -11.19 20.36 -1.94
CA ASP A 11 -10.18 21.01 -1.10
C ASP A 11 -9.05 20.11 -0.59
N LYS A 12 -9.23 18.78 -0.64
CA LYS A 12 -8.29 17.78 -0.15
C LYS A 12 -7.80 16.82 -1.25
N THR A 13 -8.58 16.63 -2.31
CA THR A 13 -8.33 15.61 -3.32
C THR A 13 -7.73 16.20 -4.58
N LEU A 14 -6.52 15.73 -4.93
CA LEU A 14 -5.87 16.04 -6.21
C LEU A 14 -5.90 14.82 -7.12
N ALA A 15 -6.33 15.01 -8.37
CA ALA A 15 -6.20 14.04 -9.43
C ALA A 15 -5.09 14.47 -10.40
N MET A 16 -4.18 13.54 -10.72
CA MET A 16 -3.11 13.76 -11.68
C MET A 16 -3.43 13.01 -12.96
N VAL A 17 -3.35 13.69 -14.11
CA VAL A 17 -3.42 13.04 -15.41
C VAL A 17 -2.01 12.93 -15.96
N LEU A 18 -1.66 11.74 -16.41
CA LEU A 18 -0.31 11.39 -16.82
C LEU A 18 -0.29 10.53 -18.08
N LEU A 19 0.80 10.63 -18.83
CA LEU A 19 1.15 9.72 -19.90
C LEU A 19 2.14 8.68 -19.42
N TYR A 20 1.89 7.43 -19.76
CA TYR A 20 2.82 6.33 -19.48
C TYR A 20 2.97 5.42 -20.69
N HIS A 21 4.14 4.78 -20.75
CA HIS A 21 4.48 3.75 -21.71
C HIS A 21 5.39 2.75 -21.01
N SER A 22 5.08 1.46 -21.14
CA SER A 22 5.92 0.39 -20.60
C SER A 22 7.02 0.07 -21.59
N VAL A 23 8.27 0.26 -21.18
CA VAL A 23 9.43 -0.12 -21.97
C VAL A 23 9.84 -1.53 -21.56
N THR A 24 9.82 -2.44 -22.53
CA THR A 24 10.29 -3.82 -22.46
C THR A 24 11.59 -3.97 -23.26
N ARG A 25 12.13 -5.18 -23.34
CA ARG A 25 13.34 -5.44 -24.12
C ARG A 25 13.09 -5.23 -25.62
N GLU A 26 11.89 -5.56 -26.08
CA GLU A 26 11.49 -5.52 -27.49
C GLU A 26 11.35 -4.08 -28.01
N ASN A 27 10.96 -3.12 -27.15
CA ASN A 27 10.80 -1.71 -27.51
C ASN A 27 11.77 -0.76 -26.77
N ALA A 28 12.90 -1.29 -26.28
CA ALA A 28 13.89 -0.52 -25.51
C ALA A 28 14.34 0.77 -26.21
N MET A 29 14.42 0.74 -27.54
CA MET A 29 14.81 1.89 -28.36
C MET A 29 13.84 3.07 -28.26
N ASP A 30 12.56 2.84 -27.99
CA ASP A 30 11.58 3.92 -27.81
C ASP A 30 11.84 4.67 -26.51
N GLY A 31 12.22 3.95 -25.45
CA GLY A 31 12.68 4.55 -24.19
C GLY A 31 13.93 5.40 -24.38
N VAL A 32 14.92 4.89 -25.12
CA VAL A 32 16.17 5.63 -25.42
C VAL A 32 15.89 6.90 -26.21
N ARG A 33 15.06 6.83 -27.26
CA ARG A 33 14.67 7.99 -28.08
C ARG A 33 13.92 9.04 -27.27
N TRP A 34 12.99 8.62 -26.41
CA TRP A 34 12.28 9.53 -25.51
C TRP A 34 13.26 10.23 -24.55
N CYS A 35 14.19 9.49 -23.94
CA CYS A 35 15.22 10.08 -23.07
C CYS A 35 16.09 11.10 -23.80
N GLN A 36 16.57 10.77 -25.00
CA GLN A 36 17.34 11.69 -25.85
C GLN A 36 16.52 12.94 -26.20
N TYR A 37 15.24 12.79 -26.53
CA TYR A 37 14.35 13.90 -26.81
C TYR A 37 14.17 14.82 -25.60
N GLN A 38 14.00 14.27 -24.39
CA GLN A 38 13.92 15.08 -23.16
C GLN A 38 15.22 15.84 -22.88
N ILE A 39 16.39 15.21 -23.10
CA ILE A 39 17.71 15.84 -22.95
C ILE A 39 17.86 17.05 -23.87
N VAL A 40 17.51 16.89 -25.16
CA VAL A 40 17.66 17.96 -26.16
C VAL A 40 16.70 19.12 -25.90
N ASN A 41 15.45 18.84 -25.55
CA ASN A 41 14.42 19.87 -25.42
C ASN A 41 14.34 20.49 -24.02
N ASN A 42 14.96 19.88 -23.01
CA ASN A 42 14.91 20.39 -21.64
C ASN A 42 16.25 20.19 -20.88
N PRO A 43 17.36 20.76 -21.40
CA PRO A 43 18.70 20.49 -20.88
C PRO A 43 18.90 20.92 -19.43
N LYS A 44 18.18 21.95 -18.98
CA LYS A 44 18.29 22.50 -17.61
C LYS A 44 17.65 21.60 -16.54
N ASN A 45 16.76 20.68 -16.92
CA ASN A 45 16.09 19.77 -15.99
C ASN A 45 16.65 18.34 -16.02
N ILE A 46 17.73 18.09 -16.77
CA ILE A 46 18.34 16.74 -16.92
C ILE A 46 18.76 16.14 -15.58
N GLY A 47 19.24 16.95 -14.64
CA GLY A 47 19.59 16.48 -13.29
C GLY A 47 18.42 15.83 -12.53
N SER A 48 17.18 16.08 -12.95
CA SER A 48 15.95 15.45 -12.44
C SER A 48 15.32 14.41 -13.37
N VAL A 49 15.79 14.26 -14.62
CA VAL A 49 15.26 13.23 -15.54
C VAL A 49 15.62 11.82 -15.06
N SER A 50 16.72 11.69 -14.30
CA SER A 50 17.04 10.50 -13.52
C SER A 50 16.45 10.60 -12.11
N MET A 51 15.13 10.70 -11.97
CA MET A 51 14.53 10.21 -10.73
C MET A 51 14.77 8.70 -10.72
N ASN A 52 15.77 8.25 -9.97
CA ASN A 52 16.02 6.83 -9.72
C ASN A 52 14.85 6.30 -8.86
N ILE A 53 13.71 6.09 -9.51
CA ILE A 53 12.56 5.42 -8.93
C ILE A 53 12.87 3.93 -9.09
N SER A 54 13.44 3.34 -8.05
CA SER A 54 13.59 1.89 -7.96
C SER A 54 12.26 1.28 -7.54
N ALA A 55 11.83 0.25 -8.27
CA ALA A 55 10.69 -0.58 -7.93
C ALA A 55 11.01 -2.02 -8.34
N THR A 56 10.58 -2.99 -7.53
CA THR A 56 10.63 -4.41 -7.87
C THR A 56 9.78 -4.69 -9.12
N ALA A 57 10.05 -5.81 -9.81
CA ALA A 57 9.26 -6.20 -10.98
C ALA A 57 7.76 -6.37 -10.65
N LEU A 58 7.43 -6.79 -9.42
CA LEU A 58 6.05 -6.91 -8.97
C LEU A 58 5.39 -5.54 -8.78
N GLU A 59 6.08 -4.59 -8.12
CA GLU A 59 5.59 -3.21 -7.94
C GLU A 59 5.39 -2.51 -9.27
N GLN A 60 6.30 -2.69 -10.24
CA GLN A 60 6.14 -2.15 -11.59
C GLN A 60 4.90 -2.72 -12.29
N LYS A 61 4.68 -4.04 -12.21
CA LYS A 61 3.48 -4.68 -12.76
C LYS A 61 2.20 -4.18 -12.10
N LEU A 62 2.21 -4.04 -10.77
CA LEU A 62 1.08 -3.52 -10.01
C LEU A 62 0.75 -2.08 -10.40
N LEU A 63 1.76 -1.21 -10.51
CA LEU A 63 1.60 0.16 -10.96
C LEU A 63 1.01 0.22 -12.38
N LEU A 64 1.55 -0.56 -13.32
CA LEU A 64 1.02 -0.62 -14.69
C LEU A 64 -0.43 -1.11 -14.72
N LYS A 65 -0.79 -2.10 -13.88
CA LYS A 65 -2.16 -2.60 -13.78
C LYS A 65 -3.11 -1.54 -13.22
N LEU A 66 -2.68 -0.82 -12.18
CA LEU A 66 -3.44 0.29 -11.59
C LEU A 66 -3.67 1.40 -12.63
N LEU A 67 -2.62 1.80 -13.34
CA LEU A 67 -2.72 2.81 -14.40
C LEU A 67 -3.67 2.36 -15.51
N GLU A 68 -3.63 1.09 -15.92
CA GLU A 68 -4.54 0.55 -16.93
C GLU A 68 -6.00 0.56 -16.44
N MET A 69 -6.24 0.15 -15.19
CA MET A 69 -7.59 0.15 -14.59
C MET A 69 -8.17 1.55 -14.48
N ASN A 70 -7.33 2.56 -14.23
CA ASN A 70 -7.78 3.94 -14.07
C ASN A 70 -8.01 4.68 -15.40
N ARG A 71 -7.68 4.07 -16.55
CA ARG A 71 -7.94 4.69 -17.87
C ARG A 71 -9.42 5.01 -18.07
N LYS A 72 -10.31 4.18 -17.53
CA LYS A 72 -11.77 4.36 -17.59
C LYS A 72 -12.29 5.60 -16.84
N ILE A 73 -11.45 6.22 -15.99
CA ILE A 73 -11.78 7.47 -15.29
C ILE A 73 -11.73 8.65 -16.27
N LEU A 74 -10.89 8.56 -17.30
CA LEU A 74 -10.80 9.59 -18.33
C LEU A 74 -12.02 9.50 -19.27
N PRO A 75 -12.58 10.64 -19.68
CA PRO A 75 -13.60 10.67 -20.73
C PRO A 75 -13.13 9.93 -21.99
N PRO A 76 -14.03 9.24 -22.72
CA PRO A 76 -13.66 8.47 -23.91
C PRO A 76 -13.11 9.34 -25.05
N ASP A 77 -13.47 10.63 -25.07
CA ASP A 77 -13.01 11.66 -26.01
C ASP A 77 -11.75 12.40 -25.52
N PHE A 78 -11.19 12.04 -24.36
CA PHE A 78 -10.00 12.69 -23.82
C PHE A 78 -8.78 12.39 -24.69
N GLN A 79 -8.31 13.40 -25.43
CA GLN A 79 -7.11 13.33 -26.26
C GLN A 79 -6.00 14.22 -25.68
N PRO A 80 -5.00 13.64 -24.99
CA PRO A 80 -3.88 14.42 -24.48
C PRO A 80 -3.02 14.95 -25.64
N GLN A 81 -2.44 16.14 -25.46
CA GLN A 81 -1.41 16.64 -26.37
C GLN A 81 -0.14 15.80 -26.22
N ARG A 82 0.13 14.95 -27.20
CA ARG A 82 1.33 14.10 -27.27
C ARG A 82 2.46 14.84 -27.99
N ARG A 83 3.69 14.67 -27.51
CA ARG A 83 4.91 15.13 -28.18
C ARG A 83 5.42 14.07 -29.17
N ARG A 84 6.50 14.42 -29.87
CA ARG A 84 7.23 13.47 -30.71
C ARG A 84 7.71 12.29 -29.84
N TYR A 85 7.53 11.06 -30.32
CA TYR A 85 7.87 9.82 -29.60
C TYR A 85 6.91 9.45 -28.44
N GLU A 86 5.77 10.12 -28.33
CA GLU A 86 4.72 9.80 -27.35
C GLU A 86 3.48 9.17 -27.99
N GLU A 87 3.55 8.75 -29.26
CA GLU A 87 2.43 8.22 -30.03
C GLU A 87 1.86 6.93 -29.40
N GLN A 88 2.73 6.11 -28.80
CA GLN A 88 2.38 4.87 -28.12
C GLN A 88 2.06 5.05 -26.62
N TYR A 89 2.10 6.28 -26.11
CA TYR A 89 1.81 6.53 -24.70
C TYR A 89 0.30 6.49 -24.45
N ARG A 90 -0.06 5.90 -23.32
CA ARG A 90 -1.42 5.82 -22.80
C ARG A 90 -1.64 6.91 -21.76
N ALA A 91 -2.80 7.54 -21.79
CA ALA A 91 -3.22 8.44 -20.72
C ALA A 91 -3.89 7.63 -19.61
N SER A 92 -3.63 8.01 -18.37
CA SER A 92 -4.35 7.53 -17.20
C SER A 92 -4.52 8.66 -16.18
N ALA A 93 -5.49 8.50 -15.28
CA ALA A 93 -5.69 9.36 -14.13
C ALA A 93 -5.27 8.64 -12.86
N MET A 94 -4.64 9.37 -11.95
CA MET A 94 -4.30 8.86 -10.63
C MET A 94 -4.75 9.90 -9.61
N SER A 95 -5.75 9.57 -8.81
CA SER A 95 -6.03 10.36 -7.62
C SER A 95 -4.89 10.14 -6.64
N LYS A 96 -4.40 11.20 -6.00
CA LYS A 96 -3.68 11.00 -4.74
C LYS A 96 -4.63 10.20 -3.85
N LEU A 97 -4.18 9.03 -3.41
CA LEU A 97 -4.74 8.44 -2.21
C LEU A 97 -4.52 9.48 -1.14
N ASP A 98 -5.61 10.03 -0.61
CA ASP A 98 -5.54 11.05 0.42
C ASP A 98 -4.66 10.51 1.57
N PRO A 99 -3.50 11.13 1.86
CA PRO A 99 -2.65 10.67 2.95
C PRO A 99 -3.37 10.76 4.30
N GLU A 100 -4.48 11.49 4.41
CA GLU A 100 -5.29 11.52 5.63
C GLU A 100 -6.28 10.34 5.77
N HIS A 101 -6.57 9.55 4.72
CA HIS A 101 -7.76 8.67 4.73
C HIS A 101 -7.57 7.21 4.30
N MET A 102 -6.35 6.71 4.12
CA MET A 102 -6.16 5.26 4.20
C MET A 102 -4.71 4.87 4.51
N PHE A 103 -4.33 4.94 5.78
CA PHE A 103 -3.22 4.09 6.26
C PHE A 103 -3.76 2.67 6.47
N SER A 104 -3.99 1.96 5.36
CA SER A 104 -4.09 0.50 5.39
C SER A 104 -2.68 -0.07 5.42
N ALA A 105 -2.24 -0.57 6.56
CA ALA A 105 -1.07 -1.42 6.58
C ALA A 105 -1.51 -2.79 6.05
N ASN A 106 -1.07 -3.15 4.84
CA ASN A 106 -1.10 -4.54 4.42
C ASN A 106 -0.02 -5.26 5.21
N ILE A 107 -0.43 -5.95 6.27
CA ILE A 107 0.46 -6.84 7.00
C ILE A 107 0.38 -8.17 6.24
N SER A 108 1.09 -8.23 5.11
CA SER A 108 1.17 -9.40 4.23
C SER A 108 2.28 -10.37 4.64
N HIS A 109 3.04 -10.04 5.69
CA HIS A 109 4.06 -10.91 6.23
C HIS A 109 3.62 -11.36 7.61
N TYR A 110 3.15 -12.61 7.70
CA TYR A 110 3.39 -13.36 8.92
C TYR A 110 4.88 -13.31 9.21
N THR A 111 5.20 -13.33 10.50
CA THR A 111 6.51 -13.69 11.01
C THR A 111 7.17 -14.69 10.07
N SER A 112 8.36 -14.36 9.57
CA SER A 112 9.11 -15.26 8.70
C SER A 112 9.11 -16.66 9.32
N THR A 113 8.62 -17.65 8.57
CA THR A 113 8.55 -19.07 8.98
C THR A 113 9.91 -19.66 9.34
N THR A 114 11.00 -18.93 9.10
CA THR A 114 12.35 -19.30 9.52
C THR A 114 12.58 -19.25 11.03
N ARG A 115 11.70 -18.60 11.83
CA ARG A 115 11.83 -18.49 13.30
C ARG A 115 10.59 -18.98 14.07
N ILE A 116 9.91 -20.00 13.55
CA ILE A 116 8.71 -20.61 14.19
C ILE A 116 8.97 -21.06 15.64
N THR A 117 10.22 -21.34 16.03
CA THR A 117 10.57 -21.80 17.38
C THR A 117 10.41 -20.73 18.46
N ASP A 118 10.41 -19.44 18.11
CA ASP A 118 10.58 -18.36 19.08
C ASP A 118 9.28 -17.66 19.46
N ILE A 119 8.17 -18.03 18.81
CA ILE A 119 6.87 -17.41 19.04
C ILE A 119 5.88 -18.48 19.50
N PRO A 120 5.34 -18.38 20.73
CA PRO A 120 4.29 -19.28 21.16
C PRO A 120 3.08 -19.14 20.23
N THR A 121 2.77 -20.19 19.48
CA THR A 121 1.54 -20.30 18.69
C THR A 121 0.35 -20.37 19.64
N LEU A 122 -0.12 -19.21 20.08
CA LEU A 122 -1.30 -19.10 20.94
C LEU A 122 -2.53 -18.93 20.03
N GLY A 123 -3.05 -20.04 19.54
CA GLY A 123 -4.24 -20.10 18.71
C GLY A 123 -4.77 -21.53 18.52
N PRO A 124 -6.05 -21.68 18.14
CA PRO A 124 -6.58 -22.97 17.72
C PRO A 124 -5.96 -23.38 16.37
N GLY A 125 -5.65 -24.66 16.19
CA GLY A 125 -5.31 -25.23 14.88
C GLY A 125 -3.82 -25.32 14.53
N ASP A 126 -3.55 -25.98 13.40
CA ASP A 126 -2.22 -26.15 12.83
C ASP A 126 -1.76 -24.82 12.17
N PRO A 127 -0.59 -24.26 12.55
CA PRO A 127 -0.08 -23.03 11.97
C PRO A 127 0.29 -23.14 10.47
N SER A 128 0.36 -24.35 9.92
CA SER A 128 0.62 -24.58 8.49
C SER A 128 -0.65 -24.53 7.62
N VAL A 129 -1.83 -24.50 8.24
CA VAL A 129 -3.12 -24.47 7.55
C VAL A 129 -3.78 -23.11 7.73
N PRO A 130 -4.24 -22.45 6.65
CA PRO A 130 -4.93 -21.17 6.79
C PRO A 130 -6.22 -21.34 7.57
N HIS A 131 -6.46 -20.46 8.55
CA HIS A 131 -7.70 -20.45 9.32
C HIS A 131 -8.90 -20.14 8.44
N ALA A 132 -10.06 -20.71 8.77
CA ALA A 132 -11.30 -20.42 8.04
C ALA A 132 -11.68 -18.94 8.17
N ASP A 133 -12.13 -18.34 7.07
CA ASP A 133 -12.59 -16.96 7.06
C ASP A 133 -14.02 -16.83 7.61
N VAL A 134 -14.14 -16.87 8.94
CA VAL A 134 -15.44 -16.75 9.63
C VAL A 134 -16.04 -15.34 9.53
N HIS A 135 -15.23 -14.34 9.18
CA HIS A 135 -15.67 -12.94 9.05
C HIS A 135 -16.15 -12.63 7.63
N GLY A 136 -15.60 -13.35 6.64
CA GLY A 136 -15.91 -13.19 5.23
C GLY A 136 -15.52 -11.79 4.73
N PRO A 137 -16.36 -11.13 3.91
CA PRO A 137 -16.02 -9.83 3.34
C PRO A 137 -16.12 -8.67 4.34
N ARG A 138 -16.64 -8.92 5.56
CA ARG A 138 -16.97 -7.87 6.54
C ARG A 138 -15.73 -7.47 7.33
N PRO A 139 -15.54 -6.16 7.60
CA PRO A 139 -14.52 -5.74 8.54
C PRO A 139 -14.86 -6.23 9.94
N PHE A 140 -13.83 -6.61 10.70
CA PHE A 140 -13.95 -7.10 12.07
C PHE A 140 -12.91 -6.43 12.97
N LEU A 141 -13.10 -6.52 14.27
CA LEU A 141 -12.27 -5.83 15.23
C LEU A 141 -11.08 -6.69 15.66
N VAL A 142 -9.88 -6.12 15.55
CA VAL A 142 -8.65 -6.72 16.09
C VAL A 142 -8.07 -5.88 17.21
N LYS A 143 -7.41 -6.55 18.14
CA LYS A 143 -6.61 -5.96 19.20
C LYS A 143 -5.15 -6.10 18.81
N LEU A 144 -4.45 -4.97 18.87
CA LEU A 144 -3.01 -4.89 18.77
C LEU A 144 -2.45 -4.68 20.17
N GLN A 145 -1.52 -5.50 20.59
CA GLN A 145 -0.93 -5.48 21.93
C GLN A 145 0.59 -5.46 21.85
N LEU A 146 1.20 -4.44 22.44
CA LEU A 146 2.64 -4.24 22.46
C LEU A 146 3.30 -5.21 23.45
N GLY A 147 4.21 -6.03 22.93
CA GLY A 147 5.20 -6.79 23.69
C GLY A 147 6.54 -6.07 23.71
N ARG A 148 7.60 -6.78 24.14
CA ARG A 148 8.96 -6.21 24.22
C ARG A 148 9.51 -5.86 22.82
N ASP A 149 9.47 -6.84 21.92
CA ASP A 149 10.06 -6.76 20.57
C ASP A 149 9.05 -7.12 19.46
N ASN A 150 7.78 -7.28 19.81
CA ASN A 150 6.71 -7.63 18.89
C ASN A 150 5.38 -6.94 19.25
N LEU A 151 4.46 -6.95 18.28
CA LEU A 151 3.07 -6.51 18.42
C LEU A 151 2.18 -7.70 18.09
N ALA A 152 1.46 -8.22 19.08
CA ALA A 152 0.49 -9.28 18.88
C ALA A 152 -0.81 -8.71 18.31
N VAL A 153 -1.35 -9.34 17.26
CA VAL A 153 -2.58 -8.98 16.57
C VAL A 153 -3.51 -10.18 16.61
N TYR A 154 -4.71 -10.00 17.15
CA TYR A 154 -5.74 -11.03 17.20
C TYR A 154 -7.12 -10.43 17.29
N ASP A 155 -8.12 -11.15 16.79
CA ASP A 155 -9.52 -10.78 16.97
C ASP A 155 -10.06 -11.31 18.31
N ARG A 156 -11.29 -10.89 18.65
CA ARG A 156 -11.93 -11.27 19.90
C ARG A 156 -12.28 -12.76 19.96
N GLN A 157 -12.66 -13.35 18.83
CA GLN A 157 -13.09 -14.75 18.77
C GLN A 157 -11.90 -15.72 18.67
N ARG A 158 -10.68 -15.19 18.51
CA ARG A 158 -9.48 -15.97 18.16
C ARG A 158 -9.74 -16.82 16.91
N SER A 159 -10.38 -16.20 15.92
CA SER A 159 -10.72 -16.85 14.65
C SER A 159 -9.48 -17.19 13.81
N PHE A 160 -8.32 -16.65 14.17
CA PHE A 160 -7.02 -17.03 13.65
C PHE A 160 -5.99 -17.06 14.78
N SER A 161 -4.90 -17.79 14.56
CA SER A 161 -3.74 -17.77 15.46
C SER A 161 -3.18 -16.36 15.59
N GLN A 162 -2.70 -15.97 16.78
CA GLN A 162 -2.11 -14.66 17.01
C GLN A 162 -1.02 -14.35 15.97
N VAL A 163 -1.17 -13.21 15.29
CA VAL A 163 -0.21 -12.70 14.32
C VAL A 163 0.74 -11.75 15.03
N TYR A 164 2.01 -11.74 14.65
CA TYR A 164 3.00 -10.86 15.26
C TYR A 164 3.63 -9.94 14.22
N VAL A 165 3.66 -8.64 14.52
CA VAL A 165 4.56 -7.70 13.84
C VAL A 165 5.82 -7.62 14.67
N VAL A 166 6.92 -8.18 14.17
CA VAL A 166 8.20 -8.25 14.89
C VAL A 166 9.08 -7.07 14.50
N ARG A 167 9.69 -6.41 15.49
CA ARG A 167 10.56 -5.24 15.29
C ARG A 167 11.73 -5.53 14.35
N ALA A 168 12.33 -6.72 14.48
CA ALA A 168 13.48 -7.13 13.68
C ALA A 168 13.12 -7.31 12.19
N ASP A 169 11.92 -7.80 11.90
CA ASP A 169 11.50 -8.13 10.53
C ASP A 169 10.98 -6.89 9.78
N GLY A 170 10.40 -5.93 10.51
CA GLY A 170 9.82 -4.71 9.94
C GLY A 170 9.93 -3.50 10.87
N PRO A 171 11.15 -2.97 11.09
CA PRO A 171 11.38 -1.94 12.11
C PRO A 171 10.61 -0.64 11.85
N ALA A 172 10.45 -0.25 10.58
CA ALA A 172 9.69 0.95 10.21
C ALA A 172 8.19 0.80 10.50
N ALA A 173 7.59 -0.32 10.08
CA ALA A 173 6.17 -0.62 10.34
C ALA A 173 5.89 -0.77 11.84
N PHE A 174 6.78 -1.46 12.55
CA PHE A 174 6.72 -1.59 14.01
C PHE A 174 6.76 -0.23 14.70
N ALA A 175 7.74 0.62 14.35
CA ALA A 175 7.87 1.95 14.94
C ALA A 175 6.65 2.84 14.65
N ALA A 176 6.09 2.79 13.44
CA ALA A 176 4.88 3.52 13.08
C ALA A 176 3.66 3.07 13.90
N LEU A 177 3.46 1.76 14.08
CA LEU A 177 2.37 1.21 14.90
C LEU A 177 2.54 1.57 16.39
N VAL A 178 3.77 1.51 16.92
CA VAL A 178 4.05 1.92 18.30
C VAL A 178 3.78 3.42 18.50
N ALA A 179 4.19 4.26 17.55
CA ALA A 179 3.92 5.69 17.60
C ALA A 179 2.41 5.98 17.56
N GLU A 180 1.65 5.27 16.71
CA GLU A 180 0.19 5.39 16.67
C GLU A 180 -0.46 4.94 17.99
N MET A 181 0.02 3.84 18.59
CA MET A 181 -0.46 3.35 19.89
C MET A 181 -0.18 4.34 21.02
N ALA A 182 0.97 5.03 21.00
CA ALA A 182 1.31 6.07 21.97
C ALA A 182 0.59 7.41 21.70
N GLY A 183 0.04 7.59 20.50
CA GLY A 183 -0.60 8.84 20.07
C GLY A 183 -2.04 9.03 20.57
N PRO A 184 -2.72 10.11 20.14
CA PRO A 184 -4.06 10.49 20.62
C PRO A 184 -5.17 9.49 20.27
N ARG A 185 -4.97 8.68 19.22
CA ARG A 185 -5.87 7.59 18.80
C ARG A 185 -5.48 6.24 19.39
N GLY A 186 -4.41 6.22 20.18
CA GLY A 186 -4.04 5.13 21.05
C GLY A 186 -5.00 4.99 22.23
N GLY A 187 -4.74 4.00 23.07
CA GLY A 187 -5.47 3.77 24.30
C GLY A 187 -4.62 3.01 25.30
N PHE A 188 -5.14 2.81 26.51
CA PHE A 188 -4.56 1.90 27.51
C PHE A 188 -3.05 2.12 27.78
N GLY A 189 -2.63 3.40 27.88
CA GLY A 189 -1.23 3.76 28.14
C GLY A 189 -0.25 3.40 27.02
N GLY A 190 -0.73 3.27 25.77
CA GLY A 190 0.11 2.94 24.61
C GLY A 190 0.47 1.46 24.48
N LEU A 191 -0.10 0.60 25.33
CA LEU A 191 0.18 -0.84 25.32
C LEU A 191 -0.82 -1.63 24.45
N LYS A 192 -2.00 -1.07 24.19
CA LYS A 192 -3.07 -1.73 23.45
C LYS A 192 -3.82 -0.74 22.57
N MET A 193 -4.23 -1.18 21.39
CA MET A 193 -5.21 -0.46 20.58
C MET A 193 -6.14 -1.43 19.85
N TYR A 194 -7.32 -0.93 19.50
CA TYR A 194 -8.31 -1.66 18.72
C TYR A 194 -8.45 -1.01 17.36
N ARG A 195 -8.45 -1.84 16.30
CA ARG A 195 -8.56 -1.38 14.91
C ARG A 195 -9.45 -2.31 14.10
N TRP A 196 -10.06 -1.75 13.07
CA TRP A 196 -10.79 -2.54 12.08
C TRP A 196 -9.78 -3.24 11.17
N ALA A 197 -10.04 -4.51 10.89
CA ALA A 197 -9.28 -5.28 9.94
C ALA A 197 -10.21 -6.01 8.98
N LYS A 198 -9.67 -6.38 7.83
CA LYS A 198 -10.34 -7.20 6.82
C LYS A 198 -9.36 -8.22 6.28
N ARG A 199 -9.81 -9.46 6.12
CA ARG A 199 -9.04 -10.51 5.45
C ARG A 199 -8.94 -10.19 3.96
N THR A 200 -7.74 -10.18 3.41
CA THR A 200 -7.49 -9.92 1.97
C THR A 200 -7.00 -11.15 1.23
N GLY A 201 -6.61 -12.19 1.94
CA GLY A 201 -6.18 -13.48 1.38
C GLY A 201 -6.10 -14.53 2.47
N ASP A 202 -5.74 -15.76 2.09
CA ASP A 202 -5.66 -16.87 3.05
C ASP A 202 -4.68 -16.60 4.19
N TRP A 203 -3.68 -15.82 3.85
CA TRP A 203 -2.54 -15.47 4.66
C TRP A 203 -2.36 -13.93 4.71
N GLU A 204 -3.43 -13.16 4.59
CA GLU A 204 -3.29 -11.70 4.54
C GLU A 204 -4.39 -10.98 5.29
N LEU A 205 -3.97 -9.99 6.06
CA LEU A 205 -4.84 -9.09 6.80
C LEU A 205 -4.49 -7.63 6.45
N SER A 206 -5.51 -6.86 6.11
CA SER A 206 -5.41 -5.42 5.98
C SER A 206 -5.98 -4.77 7.24
N ILE A 207 -5.17 -3.96 7.92
CA ILE A 207 -5.56 -3.26 9.15
C ILE A 207 -5.66 -1.76 8.87
N CYS A 208 -6.81 -1.17 9.23
CA CYS A 208 -7.05 0.26 9.19
C CYS A 208 -6.46 0.89 10.46
N VAL A 209 -5.37 1.65 10.33
CA VAL A 209 -4.61 2.19 11.48
C VAL A 209 -5.10 3.58 11.89
N ASP A 210 -5.68 4.31 10.96
CA ASP A 210 -6.11 5.71 11.07
C ASP A 210 -7.50 5.91 11.71
N ARG A 211 -8.37 4.90 11.68
CA ARG A 211 -9.72 4.98 12.26
C ARG A 211 -9.82 4.15 13.54
N LYS A 212 -10.08 4.82 14.66
CA LYS A 212 -10.50 4.15 15.90
C LYS A 212 -11.97 3.71 15.79
N PRO A 213 -12.38 2.63 16.49
CA PRO A 213 -13.79 2.32 16.65
C PRO A 213 -14.55 3.47 17.30
N GLU A 214 -15.77 3.72 16.84
CA GLU A 214 -16.60 4.85 17.31
C GLU A 214 -17.18 4.61 18.71
N THR A 215 -17.45 3.35 19.03
CA THR A 215 -18.01 2.93 20.32
C THR A 215 -16.93 2.45 21.26
N ASP A 216 -17.21 2.54 22.57
CA ASP A 216 -16.34 1.94 23.58
C ASP A 216 -16.29 0.42 23.38
N ILE A 217 -15.06 -0.10 23.28
CA ILE A 217 -14.84 -1.50 22.92
C ILE A 217 -14.90 -2.36 24.18
N LYS A 218 -16.00 -3.08 24.33
CA LYS A 218 -16.10 -4.20 25.29
C LYS A 218 -15.39 -5.42 24.71
N TRP A 219 -14.07 -5.50 24.92
CA TRP A 219 -13.23 -6.63 24.49
C TRP A 219 -13.38 -7.84 25.41
#